data_AF-A0A2P8DMY3-F1
#
_entry.id   AF-A0A2P8DMY3-F1
#
_cell.length_a   1.000
_cell.length_b   1.000
_cell.length_c   1.000
_cell.angle_alpha   90.00
_cell.angle_beta   90.00
_cell.angle_gamma   90.00
#
_symmetry.space_group_name_H-M   'P 1'
#
loop_
_entity.id
_entity.type
_entity.pdbx_description
1 polymer ?
#
loop_
_entity_poly.entity_id
_entity_poly.type
_entity_poly.pdbx_seq_one_letter_code
_entity_poly.pdbx_strand_id
1 'polypeptide(L)' 'MDLAIVCPDCLGTGVRISVTGFRSMRPDRPADEPVGEMVVPIPCACCDGSGRLMTSGWA' A
#
# COMPACT_ATOMS: atom_id res chain seq x y z
N MET A 1 -21.69 -16.17 14.20
CA MET A 1 -20.67 -15.33 14.85
C MET A 1 -19.73 -14.87 13.76
N ASP A 2 -19.46 -13.57 13.67
CA ASP A 2 -18.51 -13.05 12.66
C ASP A 2 -17.09 -13.15 13.23
N LEU A 3 -16.19 -13.77 12.47
CA LEU A 3 -14.78 -13.84 12.83
C LEU A 3 -13.98 -12.89 11.92
N ALA A 4 -13.13 -12.09 12.54
CA ALA A 4 -12.20 -11.21 11.84
C ALA A 4 -10.80 -11.82 11.89
N ILE A 5 -10.29 -12.23 10.73
CA ILE A 5 -8.95 -12.80 10.60
C ILE A 5 -7.98 -11.71 10.13
N VAL A 6 -6.75 -11.70 10.63
CA VAL A 6 -5.70 -10.80 10.13
C VAL A 6 -5.47 -11.06 8.65
N CYS A 7 -5.52 -10.02 7.83
CA CYS A 7 -5.25 -10.15 6.40
C CYS A 7 -3.79 -10.60 6.21
N PRO A 8 -3.52 -11.75 5.55
CA PRO A 8 -2.18 -12.27 5.39
C PRO A 8 -1.33 -11.44 4.42
N ASP A 9 -1.97 -10.71 3.49
CA ASP A 9 -1.29 -9.92 2.46
C ASP A 9 -0.65 -8.65 3.02
N CYS A 10 -1.34 -7.98 3.95
CA CYS A 10 -0.84 -6.77 4.59
C CYS A 10 -0.45 -6.99 6.05
N LEU A 11 -0.53 -8.22 6.56
CA LEU A 11 -0.23 -8.57 7.95
C LEU A 11 -0.97 -7.67 8.96
N GLY A 12 -2.21 -7.29 8.64
CA GLY A 12 -3.04 -6.45 9.51
C GLY A 12 -2.84 -4.93 9.39
N THR A 13 -1.92 -4.44 8.57
CA THR A 13 -1.67 -2.98 8.45
C THR A 13 -2.75 -2.23 7.66
N GLY A 14 -3.52 -2.95 6.84
CA GLY A 14 -4.44 -2.35 5.87
C GLY A 14 -3.76 -1.72 4.66
N VAL A 15 -2.43 -1.64 4.61
CA VAL A 15 -1.70 -0.98 3.53
C VAL A 15 -0.55 -1.85 3.00
N ARG A 16 -0.25 -1.70 1.71
CA ARG A 16 0.99 -2.18 1.10
C ARG A 16 1.84 -0.98 0.70
N ILE A 17 3.14 -1.19 0.59
CA ILE A 17 4.07 -0.14 0.23
C ILE A 17 4.42 -0.27 -1.25
N SER A 18 4.28 0.84 -1.98
CA SER A 18 4.80 1.00 -3.34
C SER A 18 5.93 2.03 -3.32
N VAL A 19 7.04 1.73 -3.99
CA VAL A 19 8.14 2.69 -4.18
C VAL A 19 7.98 3.29 -5.57
N THR A 20 7.79 4.61 -5.62
CA THR A 20 7.65 5.34 -6.88
C THR A 20 8.82 6.29 -7.04
N GLY A 21 9.53 6.18 -8.17
CA GLY A 21 10.54 7.14 -8.57
C GLY A 21 9.89 8.37 -9.21
N PHE A 22 10.31 9.58 -8.82
CA PHE A 22 9.92 10.82 -9.47
C PHE A 22 11.14 11.58 -9.96
N ARG A 23 11.04 12.11 -11.19
CA ARG A 23 12.07 12.97 -11.78
C ARG A 23 11.72 14.43 -11.53
N SER A 24 12.72 15.23 -11.19
CA SER A 24 12.62 16.68 -11.19
C SER A 24 12.23 17.16 -12.60
N MET A 25 11.11 17.87 -12.74
CA MET A 25 10.70 18.50 -14.00
C MET A 25 11.10 19.97 -14.08
N ARG A 26 12.08 20.41 -13.29
CA ARG A 26 12.50 21.81 -13.29
C ARG A 26 13.16 22.18 -14.62
N PRO A 27 12.67 23.20 -15.34
CA PRO A 27 13.16 23.55 -16.67
C PRO A 27 14.59 24.10 -16.66
N ASP A 28 15.11 24.51 -15.50
CA ASP A 28 16.44 25.04 -15.26
C ASP A 28 17.47 23.98 -14.80
N ARG A 29 17.06 22.70 -14.65
CA ARG A 29 17.93 21.63 -14.13
C ARG A 29 18.19 20.54 -15.18
N PRO A 30 19.41 19.96 -15.25
CA PRO A 30 19.73 18.88 -16.18
C PRO A 30 18.82 17.67 -15.94
N ALA A 31 18.37 17.01 -17.01
CA ALA A 31 17.50 15.83 -16.94
C ALA A 31 18.15 14.60 -16.27
N ASP A 32 19.45 14.68 -15.95
CA ASP A 32 20.27 13.64 -15.35
C ASP A 32 20.36 13.75 -13.81
N GLU A 33 19.60 14.67 -13.21
CA GLU A 33 19.54 14.81 -11.75
C GLU A 33 18.73 13.70 -11.04
N PRO A 34 19.01 13.46 -9.75
CA PRO A 34 18.56 12.25 -9.07
C PRO A 34 17.04 12.11 -9.05
N VAL A 35 16.60 10.89 -9.39
CA VAL A 35 15.23 10.41 -9.19
C VAL A 35 15.01 10.32 -7.68
N GLY A 36 14.08 11.12 -7.16
CA GLY A 36 13.64 10.94 -5.77
C GLY A 36 12.78 9.69 -5.67
N GLU A 37 12.95 8.90 -4.61
CA GLU A 37 12.06 7.78 -4.31
C GLU A 37 11.08 8.19 -3.22
N MET A 38 9.79 7.94 -3.44
CA MET A 38 8.75 8.11 -2.43
C MET A 38 8.12 6.77 -2.09
N VAL A 39 8.00 6.53 -0.79
CA VAL A 39 7.28 5.40 -0.21
C VAL A 39 5.81 5.80 -0.15
N VAL A 40 4.98 5.17 -0.99
CA VAL A 40 3.55 5.45 -1.07
C VAL A 40 2.77 4.28 -0.47
N PRO A 41 2.08 4.47 0.67
CA PRO A 41 1.15 3.48 1.18
C PRO A 41 -0.08 3.42 0.27
N ILE A 42 -0.39 2.23 -0.21
CA ILE A 42 -1.60 1.94 -0.98
C ILE A 42 -2.52 1.02 -0.17
N PRO A 43 -3.85 1.20 -0.23
CA PRO A 43 -4.78 0.30 0.44
C PRO A 43 -4.54 -1.15 -0.01
N CYS A 44 -4.55 -2.08 0.94
CA CYS A 44 -4.44 -3.50 0.64
C CYS A 44 -5.72 -3.96 -0.07
N ALA A 45 -5.60 -4.38 -1.33
CA ALA A 45 -6.73 -4.84 -2.14
C ALA A 45 -7.44 -6.08 -1.55
N CYS A 46 -6.71 -6.96 -0.87
CA CYS A 46 -7.27 -8.18 -0.29
C CYS A 46 -8.31 -7.89 0.82
N CYS A 47 -8.04 -6.90 1.66
CA CYS A 47 -8.89 -6.54 2.81
C CYS A 47 -9.54 -5.16 2.70
N ASP A 48 -9.48 -4.54 1.51
CA ASP A 48 -9.99 -3.20 1.23
C ASP A 48 -9.55 -2.16 2.28
N GLY A 49 -8.27 -2.16 2.63
CA GLY A 49 -7.72 -1.20 3.59
C GLY A 49 -7.99 -1.50 5.07
N SER A 50 -8.83 -2.48 5.40
CA SER A 50 -9.24 -2.72 6.80
C SER A 50 -8.19 -3.46 7.65
N GLY A 51 -7.25 -4.14 7.01
CA GLY A 51 -6.30 -5.05 7.66
C GLY A 51 -6.93 -6.38 8.10
N ARG A 52 -8.23 -6.60 7.89
CA ARG A 52 -8.93 -7.81 8.33
C ARG A 52 -9.82 -8.39 7.24
N LEU A 53 -9.97 -9.71 7.26
CA LEU A 53 -10.93 -10.43 6.44
C LEU A 53 -12.08 -10.87 7.35
N MET A 54 -13.29 -10.44 7.02
CA MET A 54 -14.50 -10.87 7.71
C MET A 54 -14.94 -12.20 7.11
N THR A 55 -15.12 -13.21 7.95
CA THR A 55 -15.69 -14.49 7.55
C THR A 55 -16.97 -14.74 8.35
N SER A 56 -18.04 -15.03 7.61
CA SER A 56 -19.32 -15.50 8.13
C SER A 56 -19.41 -17.01 7.89
N GLY A 57 -19.73 -17.81 8.90
CA GLY A 57 -20.10 -19.21 8.66
C GLY A 57 -19.60 -20.27 9.64
N TRP A 58 -19.01 -19.89 10.77
CA TRP A 58 -18.77 -20.86 11.84
C TRP A 58 -20.05 -20.93 12.69
N ALA A 59 -20.96 -21.81 12.30
CA ALA A 59 -22.16 -22.21 13.03
C ALA A 59 -22.21 -23.73 13.08
#